data_AF-A0A2T7PDQ5-F1
#
_entry.id   AF-A0A2T7PDQ5-F1
#
_cell.length_a   1.000
_cell.length_b   1.000
_cell.length_c   1.000
_cell.angle_alpha   90.00
_cell.angle_beta   90.00
_cell.angle_gamma   90.00
#
_symmetry.space_group_name_H-M   'P 1'
#
loop_
_entity.id
_entity.type
_entity.pdbx_description
1 polymer ?
#
loop_
_entity_poly.entity_id
_entity_poly.type
_entity_poly.pdbx_seq_one_letter_code
_entity_poly.pdbx_strand_id
1 'polypeptide(L)'
;MENLYDILECDPSVSQEEVKRCYVNLVLKFHPDKSRSEDSAAFIKLKRAWDVLGNPVLRREYDARWKERCLVQDLPVQEEVEFSEFELIESCCSYCYPCRCGGDFILSEAEAKFHYDIVCCEICSLTVRVLYTDAGAASDSADPCMDVNLASYLTTACTFGKALNFILFFKQSIALGIVYVCLCLLHFVFLPQPVYEGPEKIVYFRGPNLQEELERDKRITWLVSFYAAWSPQCLTFAPIFSELSAEYGLDNLKFGKMDVSRYQQVADKFGINTSTWSKQLPTVILFQEGKEKIRRPVSTKKTTLKFPFTKENVVRDFELNEVYGQCKKNPLPSRRKDKDMTEAKKEN
;
A
#
# COMPACT_ATOMS: atom_id res chain seq x y z
N MET A 1 31.77 -6.73 -9.80
CA MET A 1 30.88 -5.56 -9.64
C MET A 1 31.39 -4.50 -10.60
N GLU A 2 30.64 -4.17 -11.64
CA GLU A 2 31.06 -3.17 -12.64
C GLU A 2 30.78 -1.76 -12.09
N ASN A 3 31.81 -0.92 -11.94
CA ASN A 3 31.65 0.48 -11.57
C ASN A 3 31.06 1.25 -12.77
N LEU A 4 30.23 2.28 -12.56
CA LEU A 4 29.79 3.18 -13.63
C LEU A 4 30.97 3.84 -14.37
N TYR A 5 32.09 4.04 -13.67
CA TYR A 5 33.36 4.48 -14.24
C TYR A 5 33.99 3.42 -15.16
N ASP A 6 33.86 2.13 -14.84
CA ASP A 6 34.32 1.03 -15.68
C ASP A 6 33.50 0.95 -16.98
N ILE A 7 32.18 1.20 -16.90
CA ILE A 7 31.27 1.23 -18.06
C ILE A 7 31.64 2.38 -19.03
N LEU A 8 32.08 3.52 -18.49
CA LEU A 8 32.54 4.66 -19.29
C LEU A 8 34.04 4.60 -19.65
N GLU A 9 34.73 3.51 -19.29
CA GLU A 9 36.18 3.34 -19.47
C GLU A 9 36.99 4.56 -18.97
N CYS A 10 36.58 5.15 -17.83
CA CYS A 10 37.19 6.37 -17.30
C CYS A 10 37.53 6.24 -15.80
N ASP A 11 38.56 6.96 -15.36
CA ASP A 11 38.98 6.92 -13.95
C ASP A 11 38.07 7.80 -13.07
N PRO A 12 37.72 7.41 -11.83
CA PRO A 12 36.88 8.21 -10.93
C PRO A 12 37.40 9.62 -10.65
N SER A 13 38.71 9.85 -10.77
CA SER A 13 39.38 11.14 -10.51
C SER A 13 39.31 12.15 -11.67
N VAL A 14 38.78 11.76 -12.84
CA VAL A 14 38.77 12.62 -14.04
C VAL A 14 37.78 13.79 -13.96
N SER A 15 38.04 14.87 -14.69
CA SER A 15 37.16 16.05 -14.73
C SER A 15 35.80 15.76 -15.40
N GLN A 16 34.79 16.61 -15.17
CA GLN A 16 33.45 16.42 -15.75
C GLN A 16 33.48 16.47 -17.29
N GLU A 17 34.36 17.30 -17.84
CA GLU A 17 34.59 17.44 -19.27
C GLU A 17 35.23 16.18 -19.88
N GLU A 18 36.01 15.43 -19.09
CA GLU A 18 36.62 14.16 -19.51
C GLU A 18 35.61 13.02 -19.48
N VAL A 19 34.77 12.94 -18.45
CA VAL A 19 33.64 11.98 -18.41
C VAL A 19 32.74 12.16 -19.63
N LYS A 20 32.42 13.42 -19.99
CA LYS A 20 31.65 13.74 -21.19
C LYS A 20 32.34 13.29 -22.47
N ARG A 21 33.65 13.47 -22.58
CA ARG A 21 34.44 13.03 -23.74
C ARG A 21 34.44 11.51 -23.88
N CYS A 22 34.60 10.77 -22.77
CA CYS A 22 34.54 9.30 -22.77
C CYS A 22 33.16 8.80 -23.22
N TYR A 23 32.08 9.37 -22.67
CA TYR A 23 30.72 9.02 -23.08
C TYR A 23 30.48 9.27 -24.58
N VAL A 24 30.83 10.45 -25.09
CA VAL A 24 30.63 10.78 -26.53
C VAL A 24 31.41 9.82 -27.43
N ASN A 25 32.64 9.45 -27.06
CA ASN A 25 33.44 8.49 -27.82
C ASN A 25 32.79 7.09 -27.85
N LEU A 26 32.27 6.62 -26.71
CA LEU A 26 31.61 5.33 -26.61
C LEU A 26 30.25 5.32 -27.33
N VAL A 27 29.47 6.40 -27.25
CA VAL A 27 28.20 6.53 -27.99
C VAL A 27 28.44 6.47 -29.49
N LEU A 28 29.51 7.08 -30.01
CA LEU A 28 29.85 7.04 -31.43
C LEU A 28 30.25 5.64 -31.92
N LYS A 29 30.81 4.81 -31.02
CA LYS A 29 31.19 3.42 -31.29
C LYS A 29 29.99 2.46 -31.21
N PHE A 30 29.14 2.62 -30.19
CA PHE A 30 28.05 1.71 -29.86
C PHE A 30 26.65 2.22 -30.26
N HIS A 31 26.57 3.22 -31.15
CA HIS A 31 25.28 3.75 -31.59
C HIS A 31 24.43 2.65 -32.25
N PRO A 32 23.14 2.51 -31.90
CA PRO A 32 22.28 1.41 -32.39
C PRO A 32 22.08 1.41 -33.91
N ASP A 33 22.36 2.54 -34.57
CA ASP A 33 22.29 2.71 -36.03
C ASP A 33 23.50 2.10 -36.77
N LYS A 34 24.56 1.69 -36.05
CA LYS A 34 25.81 1.20 -36.64
C LYS A 34 26.18 -0.25 -36.30
N SER A 35 25.38 -0.96 -35.49
CA SER A 35 25.88 -2.13 -34.77
C SER A 35 24.85 -3.28 -34.60
N ARG A 36 25.33 -4.49 -34.25
CA ARG A 36 24.56 -5.75 -34.21
C ARG A 36 23.76 -5.87 -32.89
N SER A 37 22.89 -6.88 -32.78
CA SER A 37 21.95 -7.06 -31.66
C SER A 37 22.55 -7.05 -30.25
N GLU A 38 23.83 -7.43 -30.08
CA GLU A 38 24.54 -7.41 -28.78
C GLU A 38 24.93 -5.99 -28.34
N ASP A 39 25.17 -5.09 -29.29
CA ASP A 39 25.62 -3.71 -29.03
C ASP A 39 24.49 -2.82 -28.47
N SER A 40 23.23 -3.23 -28.66
CA SER A 40 22.06 -2.54 -28.10
C SER A 40 22.01 -2.64 -26.57
N ALA A 41 22.41 -3.77 -25.99
CA ALA A 41 22.48 -3.94 -24.54
C ALA A 41 23.63 -3.09 -23.93
N ALA A 42 24.78 -3.04 -24.62
CA ALA A 42 25.90 -2.19 -24.23
C ALA A 42 25.53 -0.69 -24.28
N PHE A 43 24.77 -0.27 -25.29
CA PHE A 43 24.28 1.10 -25.40
C PHE A 43 23.33 1.50 -24.26
N ILE A 44 22.45 0.59 -23.82
CA ILE A 44 21.56 0.83 -22.67
C ILE A 44 22.37 1.02 -21.39
N LYS A 45 23.38 0.17 -21.15
CA LYS A 45 24.30 0.31 -20.00
C LYS A 45 25.05 1.64 -20.03
N LEU A 46 25.54 2.03 -21.20
CA LEU A 46 26.26 3.29 -21.41
C LEU A 46 25.39 4.51 -21.10
N LYS A 47 24.13 4.50 -21.56
CA LYS A 47 23.16 5.57 -21.29
C LYS A 47 22.87 5.70 -19.80
N ARG A 48 22.64 4.57 -19.11
CA ARG A 48 22.41 4.55 -17.65
C ARG A 48 23.59 5.15 -16.88
N ALA A 49 24.82 4.80 -17.24
CA ALA A 49 26.01 5.37 -16.60
C ALA A 49 26.11 6.88 -16.79
N TRP A 50 25.75 7.38 -17.98
CA TRP A 50 25.75 8.82 -18.28
C TRP A 50 24.64 9.59 -17.57
N ASP A 51 23.45 9.01 -17.39
CA ASP A 51 22.34 9.68 -16.69
C ASP A 51 22.72 10.04 -15.24
N VAL A 52 23.61 9.25 -14.62
CA VAL A 52 24.15 9.50 -13.27
C VAL A 52 25.42 10.37 -13.32
N LEU A 53 26.45 9.94 -14.07
CA LEU A 53 27.76 10.61 -14.06
C LEU A 53 27.79 11.94 -14.84
N GLY A 54 26.84 12.15 -15.75
CA GLY A 54 26.72 13.36 -16.57
C GLY A 54 26.26 14.59 -15.79
N ASN A 55 25.55 14.41 -14.67
CA ASN A 55 25.13 15.50 -13.78
C ASN A 55 26.11 15.67 -12.61
N PRO A 56 26.70 16.86 -12.40
CA PRO A 56 27.71 17.07 -11.35
C PRO A 56 27.18 16.86 -9.92
N VAL A 57 25.88 17.02 -9.70
CA VAL A 57 25.26 16.76 -8.39
C VAL A 57 25.13 15.25 -8.15
N LEU A 58 24.54 14.53 -9.11
CA LEU A 58 24.36 13.08 -9.03
C LEU A 58 25.70 12.33 -9.01
N ARG A 59 26.69 12.82 -9.77
CA ARG A 59 28.06 12.31 -9.73
C ARG A 59 28.68 12.42 -8.34
N ARG A 60 28.53 13.57 -7.67
CA ARG A 60 29.05 13.77 -6.32
C ARG A 60 28.40 12.83 -5.31
N GLU A 61 27.09 12.63 -5.41
CA GLU A 61 26.36 11.67 -4.57
C GLU A 61 26.83 10.23 -4.82
N TYR A 62 27.02 9.87 -6.10
CA TYR A 62 27.57 8.58 -6.50
C TYR A 62 29.00 8.39 -5.96
N ASP A 63 29.88 9.39 -6.07
CA ASP A 63 31.26 9.32 -5.59
C ASP A 63 31.34 9.21 -4.06
N ALA A 64 30.52 9.96 -3.32
CA ALA A 64 30.43 9.88 -1.87
C ALA A 64 29.99 8.47 -1.42
N ARG A 65 28.98 7.91 -2.09
CA ARG A 65 28.45 6.57 -1.84
C ARG A 65 29.40 5.46 -2.28
N TRP A 66 30.12 5.64 -3.38
CA TRP A 66 31.16 4.69 -3.83
C TRP A 66 32.31 4.64 -2.83
N LYS A 67 32.72 5.80 -2.31
CA LYS A 67 33.74 5.89 -1.25
C LYS A 67 33.27 5.22 0.05
N GLU A 68 32.01 5.42 0.43
CA GLU A 68 31.39 4.70 1.55
C GLU A 68 31.37 3.19 1.30
N ARG A 69 31.03 2.75 0.08
CA ARG A 69 31.03 1.33 -0.33
C ARG A 69 32.42 0.69 -0.30
N CYS A 70 33.47 1.39 -0.74
CA CYS A 70 34.85 0.92 -0.64
C CYS A 70 35.32 0.79 0.83
N LEU A 71 34.75 1.57 1.75
CA LEU A 71 35.02 1.45 3.20
C LEU A 71 34.22 0.30 3.84
N VAL A 72 33.10 -0.09 3.24
CA VAL A 72 32.15 -1.13 3.70
C VAL A 72 32.50 -2.53 3.15
N GLN A 73 33.38 -2.64 2.15
CA GLN A 73 33.73 -3.90 1.49
C GLN A 73 34.40 -4.97 2.38
N ASP A 74 34.85 -4.61 3.59
CA ASP A 74 35.39 -5.56 4.59
C ASP A 74 34.34 -6.00 5.64
N LEU A 75 33.04 -5.71 5.44
CA LEU A 75 32.00 -6.16 6.36
C LEU A 75 31.64 -7.64 6.13
N PRO A 76 31.57 -8.46 7.19
CA PRO A 76 31.26 -9.88 7.08
C PRO A 76 29.79 -10.08 6.65
N VAL A 77 29.57 -10.39 5.38
CA VAL A 77 28.26 -10.75 4.82
C VAL A 77 27.79 -12.05 5.46
N GLN A 78 26.57 -12.04 6.01
CA GLN A 78 26.04 -13.20 6.72
C GLN A 78 25.22 -14.14 5.84
N GLU A 79 24.51 -13.59 4.86
CA GLU A 79 23.57 -14.32 4.01
C GLU A 79 23.39 -13.58 2.69
N GLU A 80 23.20 -14.35 1.60
CA GLU A 80 22.85 -13.83 0.29
C GLU A 80 21.36 -14.06 0.06
N VAL A 81 20.62 -13.01 -0.25
CA VAL A 81 19.15 -12.99 -0.33
C VAL A 81 18.74 -12.47 -1.70
N GLU A 82 17.80 -13.14 -2.38
CA GLU A 82 17.30 -12.66 -3.67
C GLU A 82 16.37 -11.45 -3.45
N PHE A 83 16.45 -10.44 -4.33
CA PHE A 83 15.61 -9.24 -4.21
C PHE A 83 14.10 -9.55 -4.22
N SER A 84 13.71 -10.65 -4.89
CA SER A 84 12.34 -11.18 -4.90
C SER A 84 11.81 -11.56 -3.52
N GLU A 85 12.68 -11.81 -2.54
CA GLU A 85 12.32 -12.16 -1.17
C GLU A 85 12.08 -10.92 -0.29
N PHE A 86 12.39 -9.72 -0.77
CA PHE A 86 12.09 -8.49 -0.04
C PHE A 86 10.62 -8.11 -0.22
N GLU A 87 9.94 -7.80 0.88
CA GLU A 87 8.56 -7.33 0.88
C GLU A 87 8.52 -5.79 0.71
N LEU A 88 7.78 -5.30 -0.30
CA LEU A 88 7.58 -3.86 -0.47
C LEU A 88 6.60 -3.32 0.58
N ILE A 89 7.06 -2.37 1.38
CA ILE A 89 6.22 -1.56 2.25
C ILE A 89 5.79 -0.30 1.48
N GLU A 90 4.61 -0.37 0.87
CA GLU A 90 4.04 0.71 0.07
C GLU A 90 3.85 2.03 0.84
N SER A 91 3.70 1.97 2.17
CA SER A 91 3.51 3.18 2.98
C SER A 91 4.76 4.07 3.10
N CYS A 92 5.95 3.52 2.86
CA CYS A 92 7.22 4.24 2.93
C CYS A 92 8.11 4.07 1.69
N CYS A 93 7.62 3.36 0.67
CA CYS A 93 8.36 3.05 -0.56
C CYS A 93 9.72 2.39 -0.28
N SER A 94 9.73 1.40 0.64
CA SER A 94 10.93 0.63 0.97
C SER A 94 10.65 -0.87 0.95
N TYR A 95 11.59 -1.63 0.41
CA TYR A 95 11.69 -3.08 0.41
C TYR A 95 12.31 -3.54 1.73
N CYS A 96 11.65 -4.46 2.44
CA CYS A 96 12.09 -4.94 3.74
C CYS A 96 12.30 -6.45 3.74
N TYR A 97 13.35 -6.90 4.42
CA TYR A 97 13.62 -8.32 4.67
C TYR A 97 13.92 -8.52 6.16
N PRO A 98 13.29 -9.50 6.84
CA PRO A 98 13.44 -9.66 8.28
C PRO A 98 14.84 -10.12 8.66
N CYS A 99 15.39 -9.52 9.72
CA CYS A 99 16.67 -9.89 10.29
C CYS A 99 16.50 -10.88 11.45
N ARG A 100 17.48 -11.78 11.63
CA ARG A 100 17.50 -12.79 12.72
C ARG A 100 17.46 -12.19 14.13
N CYS A 101 17.84 -10.92 14.28
CA CYS A 101 17.77 -10.20 15.55
C CYS A 101 16.37 -9.67 15.89
N GLY A 102 15.41 -9.76 14.95
CA GLY A 102 14.07 -9.17 15.08
C GLY A 102 13.96 -7.73 14.57
N GLY A 103 15.02 -7.17 13.98
CA GLY A 103 14.96 -5.95 13.15
C GLY A 103 14.77 -6.26 11.67
N ASP A 104 14.89 -5.25 10.82
CA ASP A 104 14.69 -5.39 9.37
C ASP A 104 15.89 -4.86 8.58
N PHE A 105 16.13 -5.48 7.42
CA PHE A 105 16.98 -4.97 6.36
C PHE A 105 16.10 -4.15 5.42
N ILE A 106 16.39 -2.86 5.28
CA ILE A 106 15.55 -1.92 4.53
C ILE A 106 16.30 -1.40 3.31
N LEU A 107 15.66 -1.50 2.15
CA LEU A 107 16.09 -0.95 0.87
C LEU A 107 15.05 0.05 0.39
N SER A 108 15.38 1.33 0.27
CA SER A 108 14.49 2.30 -0.37
C SER A 108 14.28 1.97 -1.85
N GLU A 109 13.19 2.47 -2.44
CA GLU A 109 12.91 2.31 -3.86
C GLU A 109 14.05 2.85 -4.76
N ALA A 110 14.69 3.95 -4.35
CA ALA A 110 15.86 4.47 -5.03
C ALA A 110 17.03 3.48 -4.96
N GLU A 111 17.32 2.91 -3.79
CA GLU A 111 18.42 1.95 -3.60
C GLU A 111 18.19 0.65 -4.38
N ALA A 112 16.95 0.16 -4.44
CA ALA A 112 16.57 -0.98 -5.26
C ALA A 112 16.75 -0.68 -6.77
N LYS A 113 16.35 0.51 -7.24
CA LYS A 113 16.56 0.94 -8.64
C LYS A 113 18.04 1.04 -9.02
N PHE A 114 18.90 1.38 -8.06
CA PHE A 114 20.35 1.43 -8.25
C PHE A 114 21.04 0.08 -7.99
N HIS A 115 20.30 -1.01 -7.80
CA HIS A 115 20.81 -2.35 -7.53
C HIS A 115 21.81 -2.40 -6.38
N TYR A 116 21.43 -1.85 -5.23
CA TYR A 116 22.24 -1.91 -4.01
C TYR A 116 22.39 -3.34 -3.51
N ASP A 117 23.63 -3.83 -3.46
CA ASP A 117 23.95 -5.23 -3.19
C ASP A 117 24.27 -5.52 -1.74
N ILE A 118 24.49 -4.52 -0.87
CA ILE A 118 24.78 -4.71 0.56
C ILE A 118 23.80 -3.89 1.37
N VAL A 119 23.07 -4.55 2.27
CA VAL A 119 22.08 -3.93 3.16
C VAL A 119 22.41 -4.26 4.60
N CYS A 120 22.43 -3.24 5.45
CA CYS A 120 22.65 -3.36 6.89
C CYS A 120 21.31 -3.43 7.62
N CYS A 121 21.23 -4.23 8.68
CA CYS A 121 20.06 -4.23 9.55
C CYS A 121 19.98 -2.93 10.35
N GLU A 122 18.78 -2.40 10.57
CA GLU A 122 18.60 -1.16 11.34
C GLU A 122 18.91 -1.30 12.84
N ILE A 123 18.84 -2.52 13.37
CA ILE A 123 18.91 -2.76 14.82
C ILE A 123 20.25 -3.39 15.24
N CYS A 124 21.00 -3.96 14.31
CA CYS A 124 22.24 -4.68 14.63
C CYS A 124 23.29 -4.53 13.51
N SER A 125 24.48 -5.07 13.74
CA SER A 125 25.60 -4.99 12.78
C SER A 125 25.58 -6.08 11.70
N LEU A 126 24.45 -6.77 11.51
CA LEU A 126 24.33 -7.82 10.52
C LEU A 126 24.14 -7.20 9.13
N THR A 127 24.74 -7.82 8.12
CA THR A 127 24.66 -7.39 6.72
C THR A 127 24.27 -8.55 5.83
N VAL A 128 23.41 -8.27 4.86
CA VAL A 128 23.00 -9.23 3.82
C VAL A 128 23.42 -8.73 2.45
N ARG A 129 23.75 -9.66 1.55
CA ARG A 129 24.01 -9.36 0.15
C ARG A 129 22.75 -9.60 -0.67
N VAL A 130 22.30 -8.61 -1.42
CA VAL A 130 21.09 -8.71 -2.25
C VAL A 130 21.45 -9.12 -3.66
N LEU A 131 20.86 -10.20 -4.14
CA LEU A 131 21.03 -10.73 -5.48
C LEU A 131 19.87 -10.27 -6.36
N TYR A 132 20.17 -9.52 -7.42
CA TYR A 132 19.19 -9.11 -8.42
C TYR A 132 19.31 -10.05 -9.62
N THR A 133 18.26 -10.80 -9.94
CA THR A 133 18.20 -11.63 -11.13
C THR A 133 17.71 -10.81 -12.32
N ASP A 134 18.45 -10.81 -13.44
CA ASP A 134 18.20 -10.01 -14.64
C ASP A 134 16.93 -10.39 -15.44
N ALA A 135 16.02 -11.18 -14.87
CA ALA A 135 14.84 -11.73 -15.55
C ALA A 135 13.59 -10.84 -15.51
N GLY A 136 13.71 -9.56 -15.12
CA GLY A 136 12.57 -8.64 -14.94
C GLY A 136 12.77 -7.23 -15.50
N ALA A 137 13.74 -6.99 -16.37
CA ALA A 137 13.91 -5.71 -17.04
C ALA A 137 12.89 -5.53 -18.18
N ALA A 138 11.64 -5.17 -17.86
CA ALA A 138 10.75 -4.29 -18.64
C ALA A 138 9.30 -4.39 -18.16
N SER A 139 8.90 -3.48 -17.26
CA SER A 139 7.60 -2.82 -17.38
C SER A 139 7.71 -1.43 -16.78
N ASP A 140 8.05 -0.45 -17.64
CA ASP A 140 7.58 0.92 -17.49
C ASP A 140 6.05 0.89 -17.54
N SER A 141 5.41 0.64 -16.40
CA SER A 141 3.97 0.81 -16.22
C SER A 141 3.78 1.82 -15.10
N ALA A 142 3.08 2.90 -15.45
CA ALA A 142 2.81 4.07 -14.63
C ALA A 142 2.64 3.78 -13.12
N ASP A 143 3.39 4.52 -12.31
CA ASP A 143 3.40 4.51 -10.85
C ASP A 143 1.96 4.62 -10.26
N PRO A 144 1.43 3.56 -9.62
CA PRO A 144 0.12 3.59 -8.96
C PRO A 144 0.12 4.41 -7.65
N CYS A 145 1.30 4.73 -7.12
CA CYS A 145 1.52 5.32 -5.80
C CYS A 145 1.59 6.86 -5.79
N MET A 146 1.71 7.51 -6.96
CA MET A 146 1.73 8.98 -7.07
C MET A 146 0.35 9.64 -6.83
N ASP A 147 -0.75 8.95 -7.14
CA ASP A 147 -2.09 9.56 -7.11
C ASP A 147 -2.72 9.62 -5.72
N VAL A 148 -2.41 8.68 -4.82
CA VAL A 148 -2.98 8.63 -3.45
C VAL A 148 -2.32 9.61 -2.47
N ASN A 149 -1.09 10.06 -2.74
CA ASN A 149 -0.34 10.94 -1.84
C ASN A 149 -0.66 12.42 -2.02
N LEU A 150 -0.75 12.92 -3.26
CA LEU A 150 -0.95 14.35 -3.50
C LEU A 150 -2.28 14.87 -2.91
N ALA A 151 -3.37 14.12 -3.09
CA ALA A 151 -4.68 14.48 -2.55
C ALA A 151 -4.67 14.58 -1.01
N SER A 152 -3.95 13.67 -0.34
CA SER A 152 -3.80 13.64 1.12
C SER A 152 -2.98 14.84 1.63
N TYR A 153 -1.87 15.16 0.95
CA TYR A 153 -1.07 16.35 1.26
C TYR A 153 -1.83 17.65 1.02
N LEU A 154 -2.55 17.77 -0.10
CA LEU A 154 -3.38 18.93 -0.42
C LEU A 154 -4.49 19.13 0.61
N THR A 155 -5.17 18.04 1.02
CA THR A 155 -6.21 18.08 2.06
C THR A 155 -5.63 18.55 3.39
N THR A 156 -4.46 18.05 3.77
CA THR A 156 -3.76 18.43 5.00
C THR A 156 -3.35 19.90 4.97
N ALA A 157 -2.73 20.36 3.87
CA ALA A 157 -2.35 21.75 3.66
C ALA A 157 -3.57 22.69 3.70
N CYS A 158 -4.67 22.32 3.05
CA CYS A 158 -5.91 23.09 3.07
C CYS A 158 -6.51 23.18 4.48
N THR A 159 -6.42 22.11 5.28
CA THR A 159 -6.93 22.10 6.66
C THR A 159 -6.14 23.03 7.56
N PHE A 160 -4.80 22.97 7.51
CA PHE A 160 -3.93 23.87 8.26
C PHE A 160 -4.08 25.32 7.80
N GLY A 161 -4.17 25.55 6.48
CA GLY A 161 -4.42 26.87 5.92
C GLY A 161 -5.75 27.46 6.41
N LYS A 162 -6.80 26.63 6.49
CA LYS A 162 -8.09 27.08 7.02
C LYS A 162 -8.02 27.44 8.50
N ALA A 163 -7.31 26.67 9.32
CA ALA A 163 -7.12 26.93 10.74
C ALA A 163 -6.29 28.20 10.99
N LEU A 164 -5.23 28.42 10.20
CA LEU A 164 -4.41 29.63 10.30
C LEU A 164 -5.22 30.87 9.93
N ASN A 165 -5.97 30.84 8.83
CA ASN A 165 -6.85 31.93 8.42
C ASN A 165 -7.92 32.24 9.47
N PHE A 166 -8.50 31.21 10.10
CA PHE A 166 -9.41 31.41 11.23
C PHE A 166 -8.74 32.22 12.35
N ILE A 167 -7.54 31.85 12.78
CA ILE A 167 -6.81 32.58 13.83
C ILE A 167 -6.50 34.03 13.40
N LEU A 168 -6.06 34.23 12.16
CA LEU A 168 -5.73 35.56 11.63
C LEU A 168 -6.97 36.46 11.56
N PHE A 169 -8.10 35.96 11.08
CA PHE A 169 -9.33 36.75 10.98
C PHE A 169 -9.90 37.10 12.36
N PHE A 170 -9.89 36.18 13.33
CA PHE A 170 -10.32 36.48 14.70
C PHE A 170 -9.38 37.49 15.40
N LYS A 171 -8.08 37.46 15.09
CA LYS A 171 -7.13 38.48 15.58
C LYS A 171 -7.35 39.85 14.96
N GLN A 172 -7.77 39.93 13.70
CA GLN A 172 -8.04 41.20 13.01
C GLN A 172 -9.39 41.80 13.43
N SER A 173 -10.46 41.01 13.42
CA SER A 173 -11.76 41.41 13.94
C SER A 173 -12.69 40.21 14.13
N ILE A 174 -13.48 40.22 15.20
CA ILE A 174 -14.43 39.13 15.50
C ILE A 174 -15.45 38.95 14.36
N ALA A 175 -15.90 40.03 13.73
CA ALA A 175 -16.86 39.99 12.62
C ALA A 175 -16.33 39.21 11.40
N LEU A 176 -15.09 39.46 10.99
CA LEU A 176 -14.46 38.72 9.88
C LEU A 176 -14.26 37.23 10.23
N GLY A 177 -13.93 36.95 11.48
CA GLY A 177 -13.86 35.58 12.00
C GLY A 177 -15.18 34.83 11.85
N ILE A 178 -16.30 35.44 12.26
CA ILE A 178 -17.63 34.83 12.13
C ILE A 178 -18.00 34.60 10.66
N VAL A 179 -17.79 35.59 9.79
CA VAL A 179 -18.07 35.47 8.35
C VAL A 179 -17.26 34.31 7.73
N TYR A 180 -15.98 34.20 8.08
CA TYR A 180 -15.13 33.12 7.60
C TYR A 180 -15.60 31.73 8.06
N VAL A 181 -16.04 31.59 9.31
CA VAL A 181 -16.63 30.34 9.82
C VAL A 181 -17.89 29.98 9.06
N CYS A 182 -18.80 30.95 8.84
CA CYS A 182 -20.01 30.73 8.06
C CYS A 182 -19.69 30.25 6.65
N LEU A 183 -18.69 30.83 5.99
CA LEU A 183 -18.23 30.39 4.66
C LEU A 183 -17.62 28.98 4.70
N CYS A 184 -16.85 28.63 5.73
CA CYS A 184 -16.32 27.28 5.89
C CYS A 184 -17.42 26.23 6.10
N LEU A 185 -18.44 26.55 6.91
CA LEU A 185 -19.61 25.69 7.11
C LEU A 185 -20.42 25.54 5.83
N LEU A 186 -20.61 26.64 5.11
CA LEU A 186 -21.32 26.65 3.83
C LEU A 186 -20.59 25.76 2.82
N HIS A 187 -19.26 25.89 2.70
CA HIS A 187 -18.44 25.01 1.87
C HIS A 187 -18.63 23.53 2.24
N PHE A 188 -18.60 23.18 3.53
CA PHE A 188 -18.80 21.80 3.98
C PHE A 188 -20.17 21.23 3.61
N VAL A 189 -21.22 22.06 3.65
CA VAL A 189 -22.59 21.65 3.29
C VAL A 189 -22.76 21.48 1.77
N PHE A 190 -22.20 22.40 0.97
CA PHE A 190 -22.39 22.40 -0.49
C PHE A 190 -21.42 21.47 -1.25
N LEU A 191 -20.23 21.22 -0.70
CA LEU A 191 -19.23 20.33 -1.29
C LEU A 191 -18.88 19.21 -0.28
N PRO A 192 -19.76 18.22 -0.10
CA PRO A 192 -19.43 17.05 0.69
C PRO A 192 -18.26 16.31 0.05
N GLN A 193 -17.45 15.62 0.87
CA GLN A 193 -16.39 14.76 0.35
C GLN A 193 -16.99 13.72 -0.61
N PRO A 194 -16.36 13.49 -1.79
CA PRO A 194 -16.84 12.48 -2.72
C PRO A 194 -16.77 11.10 -2.04
N VAL A 195 -17.92 10.42 -1.98
CA VAL A 195 -17.99 9.04 -1.55
C VAL A 195 -17.62 8.16 -2.74
N TYR A 196 -16.95 7.04 -2.50
CA TYR A 196 -16.65 6.07 -3.56
C TYR A 196 -17.93 5.61 -4.29
N GLU A 197 -17.98 5.77 -5.62
CA GLU A 197 -19.13 5.41 -6.48
C GLU A 197 -18.88 4.16 -7.34
N GLY A 198 -17.81 3.40 -7.07
CA GLY A 198 -17.50 2.20 -7.84
C GLY A 198 -18.43 1.01 -7.53
N PRO A 199 -18.33 -0.09 -8.31
CA PRO A 199 -19.13 -1.27 -8.09
C PRO A 199 -18.84 -1.87 -6.71
N GLU A 200 -19.88 -2.16 -5.92
CA GLU A 200 -19.75 -2.82 -4.62
C GLU A 200 -20.81 -3.91 -4.44
N LYS A 201 -20.45 -4.98 -3.72
CA LYS A 201 -21.36 -6.07 -3.33
C LYS A 201 -21.41 -6.17 -1.81
N ILE A 202 -21.75 -5.06 -1.15
CA ILE A 202 -21.80 -4.95 0.30
C ILE A 202 -23.24 -4.99 0.80
N VAL A 203 -23.47 -5.78 1.86
CA VAL A 203 -24.69 -5.74 2.64
C VAL A 203 -24.54 -4.74 3.78
N TYR A 204 -25.38 -3.71 3.78
CA TYR A 204 -25.42 -2.71 4.85
C TYR A 204 -26.38 -3.15 5.95
N PHE A 205 -25.85 -3.39 7.14
CA PHE A 205 -26.67 -3.72 8.30
C PHE A 205 -27.28 -2.44 8.89
N ARG A 206 -28.61 -2.32 8.78
CA ARG A 206 -29.40 -1.15 9.25
C ARG A 206 -30.09 -1.38 10.60
N GLY A 207 -29.66 -2.37 11.35
CA GLY A 207 -30.25 -2.72 12.64
C GLY A 207 -29.28 -3.49 13.53
N PRO A 208 -29.62 -3.69 14.82
CA PRO A 208 -28.73 -4.32 15.80
C PRO A 208 -28.61 -5.85 15.64
N ASN A 209 -29.36 -6.46 14.71
CA ASN A 209 -29.53 -7.91 14.59
C ASN A 209 -28.43 -8.59 13.75
N LEU A 210 -27.20 -8.09 13.79
CA LEU A 210 -26.08 -8.70 13.07
C LEU A 210 -25.89 -10.17 13.43
N GLN A 211 -25.99 -10.49 14.72
CA GLN A 211 -25.78 -11.86 15.21
C GLN A 211 -26.86 -12.83 14.67
N GLU A 212 -28.12 -12.39 14.60
CA GLU A 212 -29.21 -13.20 14.06
C GLU A 212 -28.96 -13.51 12.57
N GLU A 213 -28.50 -12.54 11.79
CA GLU A 213 -28.16 -12.74 10.37
C GLU A 213 -26.94 -13.66 10.19
N LEU A 214 -25.95 -13.59 11.09
CA LEU A 214 -24.80 -14.51 11.08
C LEU A 214 -25.20 -15.95 11.46
N GLU A 215 -26.16 -16.11 12.36
CA GLU A 215 -26.64 -17.44 12.80
C GLU A 215 -27.67 -18.06 11.86
N ARG A 216 -28.40 -17.23 11.11
CA ARG A 216 -29.47 -17.64 10.20
C ARG A 216 -28.98 -18.57 9.09
N ASP A 217 -27.83 -18.28 8.48
CA ASP A 217 -27.23 -19.14 7.45
C ASP A 217 -25.73 -19.33 7.69
N LYS A 218 -25.42 -20.36 8.48
CA LYS A 218 -24.04 -20.73 8.85
C LYS A 218 -23.18 -21.17 7.67
N ARG A 219 -23.77 -21.42 6.50
CA ARG A 219 -23.03 -21.78 5.27
C ARG A 219 -22.40 -20.57 4.61
N ILE A 220 -22.85 -19.36 4.97
CA ILE A 220 -22.33 -18.11 4.42
C ILE A 220 -21.15 -17.65 5.27
N THR A 221 -20.02 -17.45 4.61
CA THR A 221 -18.87 -16.77 5.20
C THR A 221 -19.07 -15.27 5.06
N TRP A 222 -18.87 -14.54 6.16
CA TRP A 222 -19.08 -13.09 6.20
C TRP A 222 -17.78 -12.37 6.55
N LEU A 223 -17.39 -11.41 5.73
CA LEU A 223 -16.38 -10.42 6.10
C LEU A 223 -17.10 -9.12 6.46
N VAL A 224 -17.09 -8.75 7.73
CA VAL A 224 -17.85 -7.58 8.24
C VAL A 224 -16.89 -6.48 8.68
N SER A 225 -17.07 -5.29 8.12
CA SER A 225 -16.40 -4.06 8.54
C SER A 225 -17.29 -3.27 9.50
N PHE A 226 -16.79 -3.10 10.72
CA PHE A 226 -17.34 -2.23 11.75
C PHE A 226 -16.67 -0.87 11.64
N TYR A 227 -17.46 0.16 11.29
CA TYR A 227 -16.95 1.48 10.97
C TYR A 227 -17.73 2.58 11.70
N ALA A 228 -17.12 3.76 11.77
CA ALA A 228 -17.78 4.98 12.22
C ALA A 228 -17.55 6.09 11.19
N ALA A 229 -18.61 6.82 10.84
CA ALA A 229 -18.56 7.84 9.78
C ALA A 229 -17.62 9.02 10.10
N TRP A 230 -17.34 9.28 11.38
CA TRP A 230 -16.44 10.33 11.82
C TRP A 230 -14.96 9.92 11.82
N SER A 231 -14.65 8.62 11.69
CA SER A 231 -13.27 8.12 11.81
C SER A 231 -12.54 8.25 10.47
N PRO A 232 -11.43 9.01 10.38
CA PRO A 232 -10.67 9.16 9.14
C PRO A 232 -10.15 7.83 8.59
N GLN A 233 -9.71 6.92 9.49
CA GLN A 233 -9.23 5.58 9.11
C GLN A 233 -10.33 4.75 8.42
N CYS A 234 -11.59 4.91 8.85
CA CYS A 234 -12.72 4.24 8.22
C CYS A 234 -13.04 4.82 6.84
N LEU A 235 -12.94 6.14 6.67
CA LEU A 235 -13.17 6.80 5.38
C LEU A 235 -12.13 6.37 4.35
N THR A 236 -10.85 6.29 4.74
CA THR A 236 -9.77 5.81 3.86
C THR A 236 -9.94 4.34 3.49
N PHE A 237 -10.42 3.50 4.42
CA PHE A 237 -10.62 2.07 4.17
C PHE A 237 -11.88 1.76 3.33
N ALA A 238 -12.90 2.62 3.37
CA ALA A 238 -14.17 2.40 2.69
C ALA A 238 -14.06 2.04 1.19
N PRO A 239 -13.27 2.74 0.35
CA PRO A 239 -13.11 2.37 -1.06
C PRO A 239 -12.44 1.00 -1.25
N ILE A 240 -11.39 0.71 -0.48
CA ILE A 240 -10.66 -0.58 -0.53
C ILE A 240 -11.59 -1.74 -0.21
N PHE A 241 -12.40 -1.60 0.84
CA PHE A 241 -13.38 -2.62 1.20
C PHE A 241 -14.47 -2.82 0.14
N SER A 242 -14.84 -1.74 -0.56
CA SER A 242 -15.83 -1.76 -1.64
C SER A 242 -15.28 -2.50 -2.86
N GLU A 243 -14.04 -2.23 -3.25
CA GLU A 243 -13.33 -2.93 -4.30
C GLU A 243 -13.19 -4.44 -4.00
N LEU A 244 -12.73 -4.79 -2.79
CA LEU A 244 -12.62 -6.19 -2.35
C LEU A 244 -13.96 -6.93 -2.41
N SER A 245 -15.05 -6.25 -2.04
CA SER A 245 -16.39 -6.85 -2.11
C SER A 245 -16.81 -7.17 -3.55
N ALA A 246 -16.43 -6.33 -4.51
CA ALA A 246 -16.77 -6.54 -5.91
C ALA A 246 -16.00 -7.72 -6.50
N GLU A 247 -14.72 -7.83 -6.15
CA GLU A 247 -13.78 -8.85 -6.63
C GLU A 247 -14.07 -10.24 -6.04
N TYR A 248 -14.26 -10.33 -4.72
CA TYR A 248 -14.40 -11.59 -4.00
C TYR A 248 -15.85 -11.96 -3.66
N GLY A 249 -16.82 -11.08 -3.91
CA GLY A 249 -18.22 -11.29 -3.53
C GLY A 249 -18.89 -12.46 -4.27
N LEU A 250 -19.33 -13.45 -3.49
CA LEU A 250 -20.09 -14.64 -3.91
C LEU A 250 -21.39 -14.77 -3.09
N ASP A 251 -22.29 -15.67 -3.50
CA ASP A 251 -23.53 -15.95 -2.74
C ASP A 251 -23.25 -16.54 -1.35
N ASN A 252 -22.13 -17.24 -1.19
CA ASN A 252 -21.64 -17.86 0.04
C ASN A 252 -20.46 -17.13 0.69
N LEU A 253 -19.91 -16.09 0.07
CA LEU A 253 -18.91 -15.19 0.65
C LEU A 253 -19.39 -13.74 0.52
N LYS A 254 -19.92 -13.20 1.62
CA LYS A 254 -20.56 -11.89 1.63
C LYS A 254 -19.75 -10.87 2.42
N PHE A 255 -19.83 -9.63 1.96
CA PHE A 255 -19.21 -8.48 2.60
C PHE A 255 -20.28 -7.67 3.31
N GLY A 256 -20.00 -7.25 4.53
CA GLY A 256 -20.94 -6.55 5.39
C GLY A 256 -20.38 -5.25 5.95
N LYS A 257 -21.20 -4.21 6.05
CA LYS A 257 -20.85 -2.95 6.73
C LYS A 257 -21.80 -2.69 7.89
N MET A 258 -21.23 -2.44 9.07
CA MET A 258 -21.96 -2.11 10.30
C MET A 258 -21.49 -0.76 10.86
N ASP A 259 -22.41 0.19 10.99
CA ASP A 259 -22.14 1.49 11.61
C ASP A 259 -22.23 1.39 13.13
N VAL A 260 -21.09 1.24 13.79
CA VAL A 260 -21.00 1.13 15.24
C VAL A 260 -21.20 2.47 15.96
N SER A 261 -21.18 3.60 15.23
CA SER A 261 -21.52 4.89 15.80
C SER A 261 -23.04 5.06 16.01
N ARG A 262 -23.86 4.38 15.20
CA ARG A 262 -25.31 4.34 15.35
C ARG A 262 -25.78 3.22 16.27
N TYR A 263 -25.14 2.05 16.20
CA TYR A 263 -25.52 0.85 16.95
C TYR A 263 -24.47 0.47 17.99
N GLN A 264 -24.31 1.31 19.01
CA GLN A 264 -23.27 1.11 20.03
C GLN A 264 -23.40 -0.22 20.79
N GLN A 265 -24.63 -0.72 20.95
CA GLN A 265 -24.89 -2.05 21.53
C GLN A 265 -24.20 -3.19 20.79
N VAL A 266 -24.03 -3.06 19.46
CA VAL A 266 -23.30 -4.03 18.65
C VAL A 266 -21.81 -3.91 18.93
N ALA A 267 -21.29 -2.69 19.05
CA ALA A 267 -19.89 -2.46 19.40
C ALA A 267 -19.53 -3.11 20.75
N ASP A 268 -20.37 -2.91 21.76
CA ASP A 268 -20.17 -3.49 23.09
C ASP A 268 -20.18 -5.03 23.06
N LYS A 269 -21.11 -5.63 22.29
CA LYS A 269 -21.19 -7.09 22.10
C LYS A 269 -19.92 -7.68 21.49
N PHE A 270 -19.32 -6.99 20.52
CA PHE A 270 -18.10 -7.45 19.85
C PHE A 270 -16.80 -6.91 20.51
N GLY A 271 -16.93 -6.20 21.64
CA GLY A 271 -15.81 -5.63 22.39
C GLY A 271 -15.04 -4.55 21.62
N ILE A 272 -15.71 -3.77 20.78
CA ILE A 272 -15.13 -2.72 19.94
C ILE A 272 -15.28 -1.38 20.67
N ASN A 273 -14.16 -0.77 21.03
CA ASN A 273 -14.11 0.55 21.63
C ASN A 273 -14.19 1.64 20.55
N THR A 274 -15.31 2.39 20.56
CA THR A 274 -15.62 3.47 19.63
C THR A 274 -15.14 4.85 20.07
N SER A 275 -14.35 4.96 21.15
CA SER A 275 -13.79 6.24 21.59
C SER A 275 -12.91 6.88 20.51
N THR A 276 -12.93 8.20 20.39
CA THR A 276 -12.09 8.97 19.44
C THR A 276 -10.59 8.71 19.60
N TRP A 277 -10.16 8.32 20.80
CA TRP A 277 -8.77 7.99 21.12
C TRP A 277 -8.42 6.51 20.91
N SER A 278 -9.42 5.68 20.62
CA SER A 278 -9.25 4.26 20.33
C SER A 278 -8.70 4.09 18.91
N LYS A 279 -7.66 3.25 18.77
CA LYS A 279 -7.11 2.85 17.46
C LYS A 279 -7.77 1.58 16.91
N GLN A 280 -8.96 1.23 17.41
CA GLN A 280 -9.64 -0.01 17.02
C GLN A 280 -10.49 0.12 15.76
N LEU A 281 -10.83 1.34 15.33
CA LEU A 281 -11.64 1.57 14.13
C LEU A 281 -10.76 1.86 12.90
N PRO A 282 -11.08 1.28 11.72
CA PRO A 282 -12.10 0.26 11.50
C PRO A 282 -11.71 -1.08 12.13
N THR A 283 -12.70 -1.86 12.57
CA THR A 283 -12.49 -3.28 12.92
C THR A 283 -13.12 -4.14 11.83
N VAL A 284 -12.36 -5.07 11.27
CA VAL A 284 -12.84 -6.04 10.29
C VAL A 284 -12.78 -7.43 10.91
N ILE A 285 -13.87 -8.18 10.81
CA ILE A 285 -14.00 -9.51 11.38
C ILE A 285 -14.49 -10.48 10.31
N LEU A 286 -13.81 -11.61 10.19
CA LEU A 286 -14.25 -12.73 9.35
C LEU A 286 -15.02 -13.73 10.21
N PHE A 287 -16.24 -13.99 9.80
CA PHE A 287 -17.12 -14.98 10.41
C PHE A 287 -17.26 -16.20 9.51
N GLN A 288 -17.01 -17.37 10.07
CA GLN A 288 -17.23 -18.68 9.45
C GLN A 288 -18.10 -19.52 10.37
N GLU A 289 -19.12 -20.17 9.82
CA GLU A 289 -20.07 -21.00 10.58
C GLU A 289 -20.77 -20.25 11.74
N GLY A 290 -20.95 -18.94 11.59
CA GLY A 290 -21.54 -18.07 12.61
C GLY A 290 -20.59 -17.72 13.77
N LYS A 291 -19.30 -18.07 13.69
CA LYS A 291 -18.29 -17.75 14.70
C LYS A 291 -17.22 -16.84 14.15
N GLU A 292 -16.66 -16.00 15.01
CA GLU A 292 -15.49 -15.18 14.70
C GLU A 292 -14.25 -16.09 14.51
N LYS A 293 -13.64 -16.05 13.32
CA LYS A 293 -12.38 -16.75 13.02
C LYS A 293 -11.19 -15.84 13.28
N ILE A 294 -11.22 -14.64 12.69
CA ILE A 294 -10.12 -13.68 12.77
C ILE A 294 -10.66 -12.25 12.78
N ARG A 295 -9.99 -11.37 13.53
CA ARG A 295 -10.24 -9.93 13.55
C ARG A 295 -8.98 -9.11 13.35
N ARG A 296 -9.16 -7.93 12.74
CA ARG A 296 -8.16 -6.87 12.62
C ARG A 296 -8.77 -5.50 12.93
N PRO A 297 -8.06 -4.60 13.63
CA PRO A 297 -6.79 -4.81 14.32
C PRO A 297 -6.93 -5.78 15.50
N VAL A 298 -5.83 -6.43 15.88
CA VAL A 298 -5.80 -7.28 17.09
C VAL A 298 -5.84 -6.37 18.31
N SER A 299 -6.90 -6.51 19.10
CA SER A 299 -7.07 -5.75 20.33
C SER A 299 -6.86 -6.65 21.54
N THR A 300 -5.77 -6.41 22.27
CA THR A 300 -5.48 -7.03 23.57
C THR A 300 -5.97 -6.11 24.70
N LYS A 301 -6.25 -6.65 25.90
CA LYS A 301 -6.75 -5.90 27.07
C LYS A 301 -5.96 -4.62 27.44
N LYS A 302 -4.71 -4.48 26.97
CA LYS A 302 -3.83 -3.34 27.27
C LYS A 302 -3.46 -2.48 26.06
N THR A 303 -3.46 -3.05 24.85
CA THR A 303 -2.98 -2.36 23.63
C THR A 303 -3.67 -2.91 22.38
N THR A 304 -3.89 -2.05 21.40
CA THR A 304 -4.36 -2.41 20.06
C THR A 304 -3.18 -2.29 19.10
N LEU A 305 -2.84 -3.38 18.42
CA LEU A 305 -1.79 -3.37 17.39
C LEU A 305 -2.31 -2.66 16.15
N LYS A 306 -1.55 -1.69 15.65
CA LYS A 306 -1.93 -0.95 14.44
C LYS A 306 -1.93 -1.93 13.26
N PHE A 307 -3.03 -1.96 12.51
CA PHE A 307 -3.14 -2.73 11.28
C PHE A 307 -3.30 -1.77 10.09
N PRO A 308 -2.38 -1.78 9.11
CA PRO A 308 -2.52 -0.99 7.90
C PRO A 308 -3.54 -1.66 6.97
N PHE A 309 -4.68 -1.01 6.79
CA PHE A 309 -5.79 -1.48 5.96
C PHE A 309 -5.55 -1.19 4.47
N THR A 310 -4.54 -1.84 3.87
CA THR A 310 -4.35 -1.89 2.41
C THR A 310 -5.06 -3.12 1.82
N LYS A 311 -5.24 -3.15 0.49
CA LYS A 311 -5.93 -4.26 -0.18
C LYS A 311 -5.19 -5.58 0.04
N GLU A 312 -3.87 -5.54 -0.11
CA GLU A 312 -2.93 -6.67 -0.02
C GLU A 312 -2.93 -7.25 1.39
N ASN A 313 -2.86 -6.39 2.41
CA ASN A 313 -2.85 -6.82 3.80
C ASN A 313 -4.17 -7.46 4.19
N VAL A 314 -5.30 -6.93 3.71
CA VAL A 314 -6.60 -7.54 3.98
C VAL A 314 -6.73 -8.89 3.26
N VAL A 315 -6.27 -9.01 2.01
CA VAL A 315 -6.27 -10.29 1.29
C VAL A 315 -5.39 -11.33 1.98
N ARG A 316 -4.19 -10.92 2.42
CA ARG A 316 -3.21 -11.78 3.09
C ARG A 316 -3.69 -12.25 4.45
N ASP A 317 -4.01 -11.33 5.36
CA ASP A 317 -4.34 -11.66 6.75
C ASP A 317 -5.66 -12.41 6.89
N PHE A 318 -6.65 -12.10 6.04
CA PHE A 318 -7.93 -12.81 6.05
C PHE A 318 -7.94 -14.04 5.11
N GLU A 319 -6.79 -14.38 4.51
CA GLU A 319 -6.63 -15.51 3.58
C GLU A 319 -7.72 -15.51 2.48
N LEU A 320 -8.08 -14.32 1.96
CA LEU A 320 -9.27 -14.17 1.12
C LEU A 320 -9.23 -15.04 -0.13
N ASN A 321 -8.04 -15.25 -0.70
CA ASN A 321 -7.85 -16.15 -1.84
C ASN A 321 -8.22 -17.61 -1.52
N GLU A 322 -7.86 -18.09 -0.34
CA GLU A 322 -8.17 -19.46 0.10
C GLU A 322 -9.66 -19.59 0.42
N VAL A 323 -10.20 -18.65 1.18
CA VAL A 323 -11.63 -18.61 1.54
C VAL A 323 -12.49 -18.54 0.28
N TYR A 324 -12.13 -17.70 -0.67
CA TYR A 324 -12.80 -17.58 -1.96
C TYR A 324 -12.70 -18.88 -2.77
N GLY A 325 -11.52 -19.51 -2.81
CA GLY A 325 -11.32 -20.80 -3.46
C GLY A 325 -12.19 -21.91 -2.87
N GLN A 326 -12.30 -21.97 -1.54
CA GLN A 326 -13.17 -22.92 -0.83
C GLN A 326 -14.65 -22.67 -1.15
N CYS A 327 -15.08 -21.40 -1.10
CA CYS A 327 -16.45 -20.99 -1.43
C CYS A 327 -16.80 -21.31 -2.90
N LYS A 328 -15.87 -21.13 -3.82
CA LYS A 328 -16.06 -21.44 -5.24
C LYS A 328 -16.20 -22.94 -5.51
N LYS A 329 -15.51 -23.79 -4.75
CA LYS A 329 -15.60 -25.26 -4.84
C LYS A 329 -16.93 -25.78 -4.27
N ASN A 330 -17.49 -25.11 -3.27
CA ASN A 330 -18.73 -25.49 -2.60
C ASN A 330 -19.82 -24.40 -2.76
N PRO A 331 -20.34 -24.17 -3.98
CA PRO A 331 -21.37 -23.17 -4.21
C PRO A 331 -22.67 -23.55 -3.50
N LEU A 332 -23.40 -22.54 -3.00
CA LEU A 332 -24.76 -22.77 -2.51
C LEU A 332 -25.66 -23.24 -3.67
N PRO A 333 -26.56 -24.21 -3.43
CA PRO A 333 -27.51 -24.62 -4.44
C PRO A 333 -28.32 -23.41 -4.92
N SER A 334 -28.35 -23.21 -6.24
CA SER A 334 -29.03 -22.09 -6.88
C SER A 334 -30.51 -22.09 -6.48
N ARG A 335 -30.93 -21.01 -5.81
CA ARG A 335 -32.32 -20.77 -5.39
C ARG A 335 -33.30 -20.70 -6.58
N ARG A 336 -32.82 -20.67 -7.83
CA ARG A 336 -33.66 -20.67 -9.05
C ARG A 336 -34.25 -22.04 -9.39
N LYS A 337 -33.64 -23.17 -9.00
CA LYS A 337 -34.21 -24.51 -9.33
C LYS A 337 -35.33 -24.97 -8.41
N ASP A 338 -35.41 -24.44 -7.19
CA ASP A 338 -36.44 -24.86 -6.23
C ASP A 338 -37.81 -24.25 -6.53
N LYS A 339 -37.91 -23.09 -7.21
CA LYS A 339 -39.21 -22.54 -7.61
C LYS A 339 -39.88 -23.37 -8.71
N ASP A 340 -39.13 -23.76 -9.74
CA ASP A 340 -39.67 -24.61 -10.83
C ASP A 340 -40.07 -26.01 -10.34
N MET A 341 -39.34 -26.61 -9.40
CA MET A 341 -39.74 -27.91 -8.83
C MET A 341 -40.92 -27.83 -7.85
N THR A 342 -41.16 -26.67 -7.23
CA THR A 342 -42.31 -26.49 -6.32
C THR A 342 -43.58 -26.13 -7.09
N GLU A 343 -43.46 -25.49 -8.26
CA GLU A 343 -44.58 -25.26 -9.19
C GLU A 343 -44.93 -26.52 -9.99
N ALA A 344 -43.95 -27.30 -10.46
CA ALA A 344 -44.20 -28.58 -11.14
C ALA A 344 -44.80 -29.68 -10.23
N LYS A 345 -44.69 -29.56 -8.90
CA LYS A 345 -45.34 -30.46 -7.93
C LYS A 345 -46.76 -30.03 -7.52
N LYS A 346 -47.23 -28.86 -7.97
CA LYS A 346 -48.60 -28.39 -7.73
C LYS A 346 -49.54 -28.65 -8.91
N GLU A 347 -49.02 -29.12 -10.04
CA GLU A 347 -49.79 -29.43 -11.26
C GLU A 347 -49.97 -30.94 -11.53
N ASN A 348 -49.61 -31.82 -10.58
CA ASN A 348 -49.89 -33.26 -10.65
C ASN A 348 -50.76 -33.74 -9.49
#